data_AF-A0A498K461-F1
#
_entry.id   AF-A0A498K461-F1
#
_cell.length_a   1.000
_cell.length_b   1.000
_cell.length_c   1.000
_cell.angle_alpha   90.00
_cell.angle_beta   90.00
_cell.angle_gamma   90.00
#
_symmetry.space_group_name_H-M   'P 1'
#
loop_
_entity.id
_entity.type
_entity.pdbx_description
1 polymer ?
#
loop_
_entity_poly.entity_id
_entity_poly.type
_entity_poly.pdbx_seq_one_letter_code
_entity_poly.pdbx_strand_id
1 'polypeptide(L)'
;MTTRLDAAILPRNETDRLALLDFKDRITQDPLNVMSSWNDSTDFCSWVGVTCNPSTKKVSILKLNSRELAGSIPASIGNLTYLTAINLTNNDFHGEIPQEIGRLRSLQYLNLSGNSFRGKLPANISHCMELSVLDVSSNELIGSIPNEFSSLLKLTYLWLARNNLTGSIPKWI
;
A
#
# COMPACT_ATOMS: atom_id res chain seq x y z
N MET A 1 -5.54 0.60 51.98
CA MET A 1 -5.81 1.72 51.06
C MET A 1 -5.21 1.38 49.71
N THR A 2 -6.11 1.11 48.74
CA THR A 2 -5.96 1.28 47.29
C THR A 2 -4.66 0.81 46.60
N THR A 3 -4.77 -0.39 46.03
CA THR A 3 -4.16 -0.80 44.76
C THR A 3 -4.41 0.25 43.67
N ARG A 4 -3.36 0.68 42.96
CA ARG A 4 -3.50 1.18 41.59
C ARG A 4 -2.98 0.08 40.68
N LEU A 5 -3.91 -0.68 40.11
CA LEU A 5 -3.64 -1.51 38.95
C LEU A 5 -3.10 -0.59 37.85
N ASP A 6 -1.95 -0.96 37.30
CA ASP A 6 -1.55 -0.52 35.99
C ASP A 6 -2.71 -0.78 35.04
N ALA A 7 -3.24 0.30 34.45
CA ALA A 7 -4.29 0.21 33.46
C ALA A 7 -3.73 -0.61 32.30
N ALA A 8 -4.30 -1.81 32.13
CA ALA A 8 -4.07 -2.68 30.99
C ALA A 8 -4.12 -1.83 29.71
N ILE A 9 -2.96 -1.70 29.06
CA ILE A 9 -2.87 -1.26 27.68
C ILE A 9 -3.71 -2.28 26.91
N LEU A 10 -4.90 -1.88 26.47
CA LEU A 10 -5.69 -2.57 25.44
C LEU A 10 -4.71 -3.11 24.39
N PRO A 11 -4.88 -4.31 23.82
CA PRO A 11 -3.93 -4.83 22.85
C PRO A 11 -3.77 -3.78 21.75
N ARG A 12 -2.66 -3.02 21.81
CA ARG A 12 -2.29 -2.13 20.73
C ARG A 12 -2.24 -3.04 19.53
N ASN A 13 -2.82 -2.58 18.45
CA ASN A 13 -2.90 -3.36 17.24
C ASN A 13 -1.49 -3.48 16.63
N GLU A 14 -0.71 -4.38 17.21
CA GLU A 14 0.72 -4.51 17.01
C GLU A 14 1.03 -4.93 15.58
N THR A 15 0.12 -5.68 14.94
CA THR A 15 0.24 -6.07 13.54
C THR A 15 0.35 -4.87 12.60
N ASP A 16 -0.49 -3.85 12.75
CA ASP A 16 -0.46 -2.70 11.84
C ASP A 16 0.81 -1.88 12.07
N ARG A 17 1.16 -1.67 13.35
CA ARG A 17 2.39 -0.97 13.73
C ARG A 17 3.63 -1.66 13.17
N LEU A 18 3.74 -2.98 13.34
CA LEU A 18 4.88 -3.77 12.84
C LEU A 18 4.95 -3.77 11.32
N ALA A 19 3.81 -3.85 10.62
CA ALA A 19 3.79 -3.75 9.16
C ALA A 19 4.25 -2.36 8.67
N LEU A 20 3.85 -1.28 9.36
CA LEU A 20 4.34 0.07 9.05
C LEU A 20 5.84 0.22 9.38
N LEU A 21 6.34 -0.38 10.45
CA LEU A 21 7.78 -0.36 10.74
C LEU A 21 8.61 -1.15 9.73
N ASP A 22 8.16 -2.33 9.31
CA ASP A 22 8.82 -3.06 8.21
C ASP A 22 8.74 -2.25 6.90
N PHE A 23 7.65 -1.52 6.64
CA PHE A 23 7.58 -0.57 5.52
C PHE A 23 8.64 0.53 5.64
N LYS A 24 8.80 1.13 6.83
CA LYS A 24 9.84 2.13 7.10
C LYS A 24 11.24 1.57 6.87
N ASP A 25 11.50 0.33 7.28
CA ASP A 25 12.80 -0.33 7.10
C ASP A 25 13.14 -0.60 5.62
N ARG A 26 12.14 -0.55 4.72
CA ARG A 26 12.37 -0.59 3.26
C ARG A 26 12.61 0.76 2.62
N ILE A 27 12.52 1.85 3.36
CA ILE A 27 12.85 3.19 2.86
C ILE A 27 14.36 3.37 2.90
N THR A 28 14.93 3.65 1.74
CA THR A 28 16.36 3.84 1.50
C THR A 28 16.75 5.31 1.36
N GLN A 29 15.81 6.18 0.95
CA GLN A 29 15.99 7.63 0.90
C GLN A 29 14.72 8.33 1.38
N ASP A 30 14.91 9.36 2.22
CA ASP A 30 13.84 10.20 2.78
C ASP A 30 14.36 11.64 2.96
N PRO A 31 14.60 12.39 1.87
CA PRO A 31 15.21 13.73 1.94
C PRO A 31 14.33 14.75 2.66
N LEU A 32 13.02 14.51 2.71
CA LEU A 32 12.04 15.39 3.36
C LEU A 32 11.78 15.01 4.84
N ASN A 33 12.49 14.02 5.38
CA ASN A 33 12.35 13.51 6.75
C ASN A 33 10.90 13.11 7.10
N VAL A 34 10.14 12.55 6.16
CA VAL A 34 8.76 12.11 6.36
C VAL A 34 8.70 10.96 7.38
N MET A 35 9.66 10.04 7.31
CA MET A 35 9.75 8.86 8.17
C MET A 35 10.19 9.20 9.60
N SER A 36 10.58 10.46 9.87
CA SER A 36 10.93 10.91 11.21
C SER A 36 9.75 10.80 12.19
N SER A 37 8.50 10.98 11.72
CA SER A 37 7.33 10.82 12.58
C SER A 37 7.02 9.36 12.92
N TRP A 38 7.53 8.40 12.13
CA TRP A 38 7.26 6.98 12.28
C TRP A 38 8.15 6.38 13.36
N ASN A 39 7.84 6.69 14.62
CA ASN A 39 8.64 6.30 15.78
C ASN A 39 7.77 5.98 17.00
N ASP A 40 8.39 5.38 18.02
CA ASP A 40 7.70 4.91 19.24
C ASP A 40 7.21 6.02 20.18
N SER A 41 7.53 7.29 19.90
CA SER A 41 7.13 8.43 20.72
C SER A 41 5.66 8.84 20.49
N THR A 42 5.05 8.37 19.40
CA THR A 42 3.66 8.70 19.04
C THR A 42 2.89 7.48 18.57
N ASP A 43 1.57 7.52 18.70
CA ASP A 43 0.69 6.49 18.14
C ASP A 43 0.78 6.49 16.61
N PHE A 44 0.82 5.30 15.99
CA PHE A 44 1.01 5.16 14.54
C PHE A 44 -0.13 5.80 13.73
N CYS A 45 -1.32 5.99 14.31
CA CYS A 45 -2.41 6.73 13.66
C CYS A 45 -2.15 8.23 13.55
N SER A 46 -1.07 8.74 14.17
CA SER A 46 -0.62 10.14 14.06
C SER A 46 0.61 10.29 13.14
N TRP A 47 1.12 9.19 12.60
CA TRP A 47 2.28 9.23 11.70
C TRP A 47 1.90 9.88 10.36
N VAL A 48 2.83 10.67 9.81
CA VAL A 48 2.61 11.34 8.53
C VAL A 48 2.26 10.31 7.46
N GLY A 49 1.12 10.54 6.80
CA GLY A 49 0.62 9.67 5.73
C GLY A 49 -0.19 8.46 6.21
N VAL A 50 -0.32 8.23 7.51
CA VAL A 50 -1.15 7.14 8.06
C VAL A 50 -2.47 7.71 8.55
N THR A 51 -3.58 7.15 8.08
CA THR A 51 -4.91 7.39 8.63
C THR A 51 -5.47 6.09 9.17
N CYS A 52 -6.02 6.13 10.38
CA CYS A 52 -6.74 5.00 10.97
C CYS A 52 -8.24 5.20 10.96
N ASN A 53 -8.98 4.10 10.94
CA ASN A 53 -10.40 4.10 11.24
C ASN A 53 -10.62 4.56 12.71
N PRO A 54 -11.47 5.58 12.97
CA PRO A 54 -11.65 6.14 14.31
C PRO A 54 -12.13 5.13 15.35
N SER A 55 -12.96 4.17 14.93
CA SER A 55 -13.61 3.17 15.76
C SER A 55 -12.72 1.94 16.00
N THR A 56 -12.10 1.40 14.95
CA THR A 56 -11.32 0.15 15.07
C THR A 56 -9.84 0.37 15.37
N LYS A 57 -9.33 1.60 15.22
CA LYS A 57 -7.89 1.93 15.34
C LYS A 57 -6.99 1.11 14.40
N LYS A 58 -7.56 0.60 13.30
CA LYS A 58 -6.87 -0.09 12.22
C LYS A 58 -6.49 0.91 11.14
N VAL A 59 -5.33 0.73 10.50
CA VAL A 59 -4.88 1.57 9.38
C VAL A 59 -5.87 1.40 8.22
N SER A 60 -6.40 2.51 7.73
CA SER A 60 -7.36 2.54 6.62
C SER A 60 -6.80 3.23 5.38
N ILE A 61 -5.88 4.19 5.53
CA ILE A 61 -5.27 4.88 4.39
C ILE A 61 -3.77 5.02 4.62
N LEU A 62 -2.99 4.70 3.59
CA LEU A 62 -1.57 5.02 3.49
C LEU A 62 -1.36 6.01 2.33
N LYS A 63 -0.99 7.25 2.63
CA LYS A 63 -0.82 8.34 1.67
C LYS A 63 0.53 9.02 1.82
N LEU A 64 1.48 8.65 0.97
CA LEU A 64 2.85 9.15 0.94
C LEU A 64 3.22 9.71 -0.44
N ASN A 65 2.26 10.25 -1.17
CA ASN A 65 2.48 10.78 -2.52
C ASN A 65 3.39 12.02 -2.52
N SER A 66 4.26 12.13 -3.53
CA SER A 66 5.15 13.29 -3.74
C SER A 66 6.03 13.62 -2.55
N ARG A 67 6.72 12.59 -2.02
CA ARG A 67 7.56 12.69 -0.83
C ARG A 67 9.04 12.42 -1.08
N GLU A 68 9.44 12.27 -2.35
CA GLU A 68 10.83 11.96 -2.75
C GLU A 68 11.37 10.71 -2.02
N LEU A 69 10.48 9.77 -1.67
CA LEU A 69 10.84 8.55 -0.97
C LEU A 69 11.40 7.55 -1.98
N ALA A 70 12.56 6.96 -1.69
CA ALA A 70 13.08 5.83 -2.43
C ALA A 70 13.09 4.57 -1.56
N GLY A 71 12.71 3.43 -2.13
CA GLY A 71 12.66 2.17 -1.38
C GLY A 71 11.82 1.12 -2.09
N SER A 72 11.32 0.15 -1.33
CA SER A 72 10.46 -0.92 -1.85
C SER A 72 9.23 -1.13 -0.96
N ILE A 73 8.18 -1.77 -1.48
CA ILE A 73 7.00 -2.14 -0.70
C ILE A 73 7.25 -3.54 -0.11
N PRO A 74 7.29 -3.73 1.22
CA PRO A 74 7.45 -5.06 1.80
C PRO A 74 6.18 -5.90 1.68
N ALA A 75 6.33 -7.22 1.74
CA ALA A 75 5.22 -8.19 1.79
C ALA A 75 4.27 -7.95 2.99
N SER A 76 4.79 -7.40 4.10
CA SER A 76 4.00 -7.07 5.29
C SER A 76 2.90 -6.04 5.03
N ILE A 77 2.93 -5.31 3.90
CA ILE A 77 1.81 -4.46 3.49
C ILE A 77 0.48 -5.23 3.48
N GLY A 78 0.51 -6.51 3.12
CA GLY A 78 -0.67 -7.38 3.11
C GLY A 78 -1.26 -7.68 4.49
N ASN A 79 -0.58 -7.32 5.58
CA ASN A 79 -1.08 -7.46 6.95
C ASN A 79 -2.00 -6.29 7.35
N LEU A 80 -1.99 -5.18 6.61
CA LEU A 80 -2.85 -4.01 6.83
C LEU A 80 -4.23 -4.21 6.22
N THR A 81 -4.93 -5.28 6.63
CA THR A 81 -6.12 -5.82 5.95
C THR A 81 -7.33 -4.88 5.89
N TYR A 82 -7.32 -3.78 6.64
CA TYR A 82 -8.36 -2.74 6.65
C TYR A 82 -8.06 -1.54 5.74
N LEU A 83 -6.93 -1.56 5.02
CA LEU A 83 -6.61 -0.54 4.02
C LEU A 83 -7.71 -0.46 2.96
N THR A 84 -8.22 0.75 2.77
CA THR A 84 -9.13 1.11 1.68
C THR A 84 -8.41 1.92 0.61
N ALA A 85 -7.31 2.59 0.93
CA ALA A 85 -6.53 3.35 -0.04
C ALA A 85 -5.02 3.31 0.22
N ILE A 86 -4.25 3.08 -0.84
CA ILE A 86 -2.80 3.25 -0.90
C ILE A 86 -2.50 4.28 -2.01
N ASN A 87 -1.77 5.34 -1.66
CA ASN A 87 -1.30 6.33 -2.61
C ASN A 87 0.20 6.62 -2.38
N LEU A 88 1.03 6.10 -3.29
CA LEU A 88 2.48 6.26 -3.32
C LEU A 88 2.95 7.02 -4.57
N THR A 89 2.04 7.73 -5.22
CA THR A 89 2.28 8.42 -6.50
C THR A 89 3.47 9.38 -6.43
N ASN A 90 4.26 9.47 -7.50
CA ASN A 90 5.37 10.40 -7.67
C ASN A 90 6.42 10.27 -6.53
N ASN A 91 7.09 9.13 -6.48
CA ASN A 91 8.21 8.83 -5.60
C ASN A 91 9.24 8.00 -6.39
N ASP A 92 10.29 7.51 -5.73
CA ASP A 92 11.33 6.67 -6.30
C ASP A 92 11.24 5.22 -5.77
N PHE A 93 10.02 4.72 -5.53
CA PHE A 93 9.83 3.32 -5.17
C PHE A 93 10.19 2.41 -6.34
N HIS A 94 10.87 1.30 -6.03
CA HIS A 94 11.40 0.35 -7.01
C HIS A 94 11.25 -1.09 -6.51
N GLY A 95 11.71 -2.04 -7.33
CA GLY A 95 11.49 -3.47 -7.10
C GLY A 95 10.14 -3.94 -7.63
N GLU A 96 9.70 -5.12 -7.21
CA GLU A 96 8.41 -5.68 -7.62
C GLU A 96 7.27 -5.21 -6.70
N ILE A 97 6.06 -5.16 -7.26
CA ILE A 97 4.84 -4.98 -6.47
C ILE A 97 4.54 -6.32 -5.76
N PRO A 98 4.48 -6.37 -4.41
CA PRO A 98 4.32 -7.63 -3.68
C PRO A 98 2.96 -8.29 -3.95
N GLN A 99 2.97 -9.62 -4.09
CA GLN A 99 1.75 -10.42 -4.33
C GLN A 99 0.78 -10.34 -3.14
N GLU A 100 1.28 -10.02 -1.96
CA GLU A 100 0.53 -9.84 -0.73
C GLU A 100 -0.45 -8.67 -0.76
N ILE A 101 -0.34 -7.73 -1.73
CA ILE A 101 -1.40 -6.73 -1.96
C ILE A 101 -2.76 -7.38 -2.14
N GLY A 102 -2.83 -8.58 -2.73
CA GLY A 102 -4.07 -9.34 -2.88
C GLY A 102 -4.77 -9.73 -1.55
N ARG A 103 -4.09 -9.59 -0.40
CA ARG A 103 -4.70 -9.80 0.92
C ARG A 103 -5.57 -8.63 1.37
N LEU A 104 -5.41 -7.46 0.73
CA LEU A 104 -6.12 -6.22 1.06
C LEU A 104 -7.53 -6.23 0.44
N ARG A 105 -8.41 -7.07 0.99
CA ARG A 105 -9.76 -7.31 0.45
C ARG A 105 -10.64 -6.05 0.42
N SER A 106 -10.40 -5.11 1.31
CA SER A 106 -11.12 -3.83 1.40
C SER A 106 -10.51 -2.70 0.56
N LEU A 107 -9.42 -2.95 -0.18
CA LEU A 107 -8.73 -1.93 -0.96
C LEU A 107 -9.59 -1.46 -2.12
N GLN A 108 -9.85 -0.15 -2.18
CA GLN A 108 -10.67 0.52 -3.20
C GLN A 108 -9.84 1.36 -4.16
N TYR A 109 -8.70 1.88 -3.68
CA TYR A 109 -7.83 2.78 -4.42
C TYR A 109 -6.37 2.35 -4.26
N LEU A 110 -5.74 1.97 -5.36
CA LEU A 110 -4.30 1.69 -5.43
C LEU A 110 -3.67 2.58 -6.49
N ASN A 111 -2.86 3.55 -6.03
CA ASN A 111 -2.07 4.39 -6.93
C ASN A 111 -0.58 4.30 -6.62
N LEU A 112 0.15 3.75 -7.59
CA LEU A 112 1.59 3.53 -7.60
C LEU A 112 2.26 4.28 -8.77
N SER A 113 1.57 5.21 -9.43
CA SER A 113 2.08 5.84 -10.64
C SER A 113 3.25 6.79 -10.39
N GLY A 114 4.09 6.97 -11.42
CA GLY A 114 5.27 7.84 -11.33
C GLY A 114 6.27 7.29 -10.31
N ASN A 115 6.65 6.03 -10.46
CA ASN A 115 7.67 5.35 -9.67
C ASN A 115 8.58 4.53 -10.63
N SER A 116 9.44 3.69 -10.08
CA SER A 116 10.36 2.80 -10.80
C SER A 116 10.04 1.32 -10.54
N PHE A 117 8.77 0.96 -10.35
CA PHE A 117 8.38 -0.46 -10.15
C PHE A 117 8.68 -1.30 -11.39
N ARG A 118 9.23 -2.49 -11.15
CA ARG A 118 9.65 -3.48 -12.16
C ARG A 118 8.90 -4.79 -11.97
N GLY A 119 9.19 -5.76 -12.85
CA GLY A 119 8.57 -7.08 -12.80
C GLY A 119 7.17 -7.08 -13.41
N LYS A 120 6.43 -8.16 -13.17
CA LYS A 120 5.07 -8.32 -13.71
C LYS A 120 4.03 -7.71 -12.78
N LEU A 121 2.89 -7.33 -13.34
CA LEU A 121 1.70 -7.03 -12.54
C LEU A 121 1.29 -8.28 -11.73
N PRO A 122 1.17 -8.19 -10.40
CA PRO A 122 0.77 -9.32 -9.58
C PRO A 122 -0.69 -9.67 -9.85
N ALA A 123 -0.94 -10.87 -10.38
CA ALA A 123 -2.29 -11.38 -10.65
C ALA A 123 -3.16 -11.38 -9.38
N ASN A 124 -2.54 -11.50 -8.21
CA ASN A 124 -3.20 -11.45 -6.91
C ASN A 124 -3.92 -10.12 -6.62
N ILE A 125 -3.67 -9.03 -7.35
CA ILE A 125 -4.50 -7.81 -7.22
C ILE A 125 -5.98 -8.11 -7.52
N SER A 126 -6.28 -9.12 -8.34
CA SER A 126 -7.64 -9.64 -8.60
C SER A 126 -8.43 -10.03 -7.34
N HIS A 127 -7.72 -10.26 -6.23
CA HIS A 127 -8.31 -10.57 -4.93
C HIS A 127 -8.82 -9.36 -4.16
N CYS A 128 -8.45 -8.13 -4.55
CA CYS A 128 -8.99 -6.89 -4.01
C CYS A 128 -10.36 -6.61 -4.62
N MET A 129 -11.38 -7.33 -4.16
CA MET A 129 -12.74 -7.32 -4.74
C MET A 129 -13.43 -5.94 -4.66
N GLU A 130 -12.96 -5.06 -3.78
CA GLU A 130 -13.45 -3.69 -3.63
C GLU A 130 -12.74 -2.67 -4.54
N LEU A 131 -11.74 -3.09 -5.31
CA LEU A 131 -10.87 -2.19 -6.06
C LEU A 131 -11.64 -1.47 -7.17
N SER A 132 -11.59 -0.14 -7.13
CA SER A 132 -12.26 0.75 -8.08
C SER A 132 -11.29 1.55 -8.95
N VAL A 133 -10.10 1.82 -8.42
CA VAL A 133 -9.02 2.53 -9.11
C VAL A 133 -7.73 1.74 -8.96
N LEU A 134 -7.14 1.39 -10.11
CA LEU A 134 -5.78 0.86 -10.22
C LEU A 134 -4.97 1.75 -11.15
N ASP A 135 -4.00 2.46 -10.58
CA ASP A 135 -3.03 3.24 -11.34
C ASP A 135 -1.62 2.74 -11.08
N VAL A 136 -1.01 2.19 -12.11
CA VAL A 136 0.40 1.77 -12.13
C VAL A 136 1.15 2.43 -13.29
N SER A 137 0.58 3.49 -13.86
CA SER A 137 1.15 4.19 -15.00
C SER A 137 2.50 4.82 -14.67
N SER A 138 3.34 5.07 -15.68
CA SER A 138 4.67 5.67 -15.50
C SER A 138 5.55 4.87 -14.52
N ASN A 139 5.81 3.62 -14.88
CA ASN A 139 6.68 2.67 -14.18
C ASN A 139 7.48 1.84 -15.22
N GLU A 140 8.22 0.83 -14.77
CA GLU A 140 9.02 -0.08 -15.60
C GLU A 140 8.44 -1.50 -15.65
N LEU A 141 7.11 -1.65 -15.51
CA LEU A 141 6.44 -2.95 -15.46
C LEU A 141 6.52 -3.67 -16.81
N ILE A 142 6.67 -4.99 -16.76
CA ILE A 142 6.81 -5.88 -17.93
C ILE A 142 5.71 -6.97 -17.95
N GLY A 143 5.66 -7.72 -19.05
CA GLY A 143 4.71 -8.82 -19.22
C GLY A 143 3.32 -8.34 -19.64
N SER A 144 2.33 -9.23 -19.57
CA SER A 144 0.95 -8.95 -19.97
C SER A 144 0.09 -8.49 -18.81
N ILE A 145 -1.02 -7.83 -19.14
CA ILE A 145 -2.10 -7.54 -18.19
C ILE A 145 -2.70 -8.89 -17.73
N PRO A 146 -2.75 -9.19 -16.42
CA PRO A 146 -3.29 -10.45 -15.92
C PRO A 146 -4.76 -10.63 -16.32
N ASN A 147 -5.12 -11.81 -16.85
CA ASN A 147 -6.51 -12.11 -17.18
C ASN A 147 -7.38 -12.22 -15.92
N GLU A 148 -6.77 -12.55 -14.78
CA GLU A 148 -7.38 -12.62 -13.47
C GLU A 148 -8.04 -11.29 -13.07
N PHE A 149 -7.60 -10.15 -13.62
CA PHE A 149 -8.23 -8.86 -13.35
C PHE A 149 -9.67 -8.78 -13.88
N SER A 150 -10.11 -9.73 -14.72
CA SER A 150 -11.53 -9.87 -15.10
C SER A 150 -12.46 -10.10 -13.92
N SER A 151 -11.95 -10.51 -12.75
CA SER A 151 -12.75 -10.66 -11.52
C SER A 151 -12.95 -9.36 -10.75
N LEU A 152 -12.29 -8.26 -11.12
CA LEU A 152 -12.40 -6.96 -10.46
C LEU A 152 -13.67 -6.22 -10.92
N LEU A 153 -14.83 -6.73 -10.51
CA LEU A 153 -16.13 -6.25 -10.98
C LEU A 153 -16.45 -4.79 -10.62
N LYS A 154 -15.69 -4.17 -9.71
CA LYS A 154 -15.83 -2.77 -9.29
C LYS A 154 -14.82 -1.82 -9.94
N LEU A 155 -13.89 -2.34 -10.75
CA LEU A 155 -12.82 -1.55 -11.35
C LEU A 155 -13.40 -0.59 -12.40
N THR A 156 -13.25 0.70 -12.16
CA THR A 156 -13.72 1.77 -13.06
C THR A 156 -12.58 2.45 -13.79
N TYR A 157 -11.41 2.53 -13.14
CA TYR A 157 -10.23 3.20 -13.68
C TYR A 157 -9.03 2.26 -13.65
N LEU A 158 -8.49 1.98 -14.83
CA LEU A 158 -7.29 1.17 -15.02
C LEU A 158 -6.27 1.96 -15.85
N TRP A 159 -5.25 2.51 -15.19
CA TRP A 159 -4.20 3.29 -15.84
C TRP A 159 -2.88 2.51 -15.88
N LEU A 160 -2.48 2.14 -17.11
CA LEU A 160 -1.33 1.28 -17.38
C LEU A 160 -0.28 1.95 -18.26
N ALA A 161 -0.57 3.14 -18.77
CA ALA A 161 0.26 3.85 -19.74
C ALA A 161 1.69 4.08 -19.23
N ARG A 162 2.65 4.25 -20.15
CA ARG A 162 4.08 4.49 -19.82
C ARG A 162 4.66 3.38 -18.93
N ASN A 163 4.55 2.14 -19.43
CA ASN A 163 5.23 0.96 -18.91
C ASN A 163 5.82 0.18 -20.09
N ASN A 164 6.52 -0.93 -19.81
CA ASN A 164 7.04 -1.85 -20.82
C ASN A 164 6.16 -3.13 -20.92
N LEU A 165 4.84 -2.95 -20.82
CA LEU A 165 3.86 -4.04 -20.93
C LEU A 165 3.82 -4.56 -22.37
N THR A 166 3.61 -5.87 -22.49
CA THR A 166 3.59 -6.62 -23.75
C THR A 166 2.36 -7.51 -23.83
N GLY A 167 2.15 -8.21 -24.94
CA GLY A 167 0.99 -9.07 -25.15
C GLY A 167 -0.23 -8.32 -25.67
N SER A 168 -1.38 -9.00 -25.69
CA SER A 168 -2.64 -8.46 -26.19
C SER A 168 -3.44 -7.76 -25.09
N ILE A 169 -4.21 -6.74 -25.47
CA ILE A 169 -5.22 -6.13 -24.59
C ILE A 169 -6.29 -7.20 -24.26
N PRO A 170 -6.53 -7.52 -22.98
CA PRO A 170 -7.57 -8.47 -22.59
C PRO A 170 -8.98 -8.01 -22.99
N LYS A 171 -9.86 -8.97 -23.30
CA LYS A 171 -11.24 -8.70 -23.77
C LYS A 171 -12.20 -8.16 -22.69
N TRP A 172 -11.79 -8.15 -21.43
CA TRP A 172 -12.61 -7.68 -20.30
C TRP A 172 -12.42 -6.19 -20.00
N ILE A 173 -11.44 -5.54 -20.64
CA ILE A 173 -11.25 -4.09 -20.67
C ILE A 173 -12.17 -3.52 -21.76
#